data_AF-A0A520FYH8-F1
#
_entry.id   AF-A0A520FYH8-F1
#
_cell.length_a   1.000
_cell.length_b   1.000
_cell.length_c   1.000
_cell.angle_alpha   90.00
_cell.angle_beta   90.00
_cell.angle_gamma   90.00
#
_symmetry.space_group_name_H-M   'P 1'
#
loop_
_entity.id
_entity.type
_entity.pdbx_description
1 polymer ?
#
loop_
_entity_poly.entity_id
_entity_poly.type
_entity_poly.pdbx_seq_one_letter_code
_entity_poly.pdbx_strand_id
1 'polypeptide(L)'
;AWRVRGLLDRLVGGPGLRRGRRDPGRLLVDDAVDFWRVEAIEHGRLLRLRAEMRVPGLAWLELRVEPADGTDLAQAWTTPGVTFVQRALFHPRGLAGQLYWWSVAPFHGIVFGGMQRNIAAAAERAERAMIRGRVEPPPAPPSTPEPSAPEPS
;
A
#
# COMPACT_ATOMS: atom_id res chain seq x y z
N ALA A 1 22.91 -14.99 18.61
CA ALA A 1 22.81 -13.73 17.85
C ALA A 1 21.48 -13.61 17.06
N TRP A 2 20.32 -13.78 17.72
CA TRP A 2 19.00 -13.88 17.07
C TRP A 2 17.92 -12.99 17.74
N ARG A 3 18.29 -11.76 18.11
CA ARG A 3 17.34 -10.76 18.67
C ARG A 3 17.26 -9.46 17.85
N VAL A 4 18.14 -9.27 16.86
CA VAL A 4 18.18 -8.05 16.03
C VAL A 4 17.24 -8.15 14.82
N ARG A 5 16.88 -9.36 14.37
CA ARG A 5 15.97 -9.57 13.23
C ARG A 5 14.51 -9.23 13.55
N GLY A 6 14.07 -9.43 14.80
CA GLY A 6 12.68 -9.17 15.21
C GLY A 6 12.32 -7.68 15.40
N LEU A 7 13.30 -6.78 15.57
CA LEU A 7 13.03 -5.34 15.73
C LEU A 7 12.88 -4.64 14.37
N LEU A 8 13.61 -5.10 13.36
CA LEU A 8 13.52 -4.61 11.98
C LEU A 8 12.23 -5.10 11.29
N ASP A 9 11.85 -6.37 11.50
CA ASP A 9 10.61 -6.91 10.91
C ASP A 9 9.35 -6.22 11.50
N ARG A 10 9.42 -5.72 12.73
CA ARG A 10 8.31 -4.98 13.37
C ARG A 10 8.20 -3.52 12.91
N LEU A 11 9.23 -2.96 12.27
CA LEU A 11 9.19 -1.63 11.64
C LEU A 11 8.72 -1.69 10.18
N VAL A 12 8.74 -2.87 9.56
CA VAL A 12 8.59 -3.04 8.10
C VAL A 12 7.35 -3.83 7.70
N GLY A 13 6.81 -4.70 8.58
CA GLY A 13 5.87 -5.74 8.13
C GLY A 13 4.71 -6.12 9.05
N GLY A 14 4.25 -5.30 10.00
CA GLY A 14 3.08 -5.66 10.80
C GLY A 14 2.50 -4.53 11.65
N PRO A 15 1.18 -4.53 11.89
CA PRO A 15 0.33 -3.36 12.10
C PRO A 15 0.59 -2.63 13.43
N GLY A 16 0.46 -1.29 13.43
CA GLY A 16 0.45 -0.52 14.67
C GLY A 16 0.50 1.00 14.47
N LEU A 17 -0.53 1.65 13.92
CA LEU A 17 -1.63 2.17 14.76
C LEU A 17 -1.15 2.65 16.15
N ARG A 18 -0.32 3.70 16.24
CA ARG A 18 -0.04 4.33 17.54
C ARG A 18 0.46 5.78 17.56
N ARG A 19 0.24 6.53 16.48
CA ARG A 19 0.14 7.99 16.53
C ARG A 19 -0.96 8.37 15.54
N GLY A 20 -2.09 8.83 16.07
CA GLY A 20 -3.41 8.77 15.42
C GLY A 20 -3.45 9.21 13.96
N ARG A 21 -3.82 8.28 13.07
CA ARG A 21 -4.39 8.66 11.77
C ARG A 21 -5.74 9.30 12.05
N ARG A 22 -5.98 10.48 11.49
CA ARG A 22 -7.31 11.13 11.54
C ARG A 22 -8.35 10.28 10.79
N ASP A 23 -7.93 9.61 9.72
CA ASP A 23 -8.75 8.70 8.91
C ASP A 23 -7.89 7.53 8.34
N PRO A 24 -8.28 6.26 8.54
CA PRO A 24 -7.60 5.10 7.94
C PRO A 24 -7.72 5.03 6.40
N GLY A 25 -8.73 5.67 5.82
CA GLY A 25 -9.02 5.69 4.38
C GLY A 25 -8.51 6.94 3.66
N ARG A 26 -8.17 8.01 4.39
CA ARG A 26 -7.73 9.28 3.80
C ARG A 26 -6.43 9.77 4.42
N LEU A 27 -5.40 9.94 3.61
CA LEU A 27 -4.15 10.58 3.99
C LEU A 27 -4.16 12.02 3.48
N LEU A 28 -3.68 12.94 4.29
CA LEU A 28 -3.46 14.34 3.93
C LEU A 28 -1.97 14.67 4.03
N VAL A 29 -1.57 15.72 3.30
CA VAL A 29 -0.24 16.32 3.50
C VAL A 29 -0.09 16.71 4.96
N ASP A 30 1.12 16.54 5.50
CA ASP A 30 1.50 16.70 6.90
C ASP A 30 0.98 15.67 7.90
N ASP A 31 0.19 14.67 7.47
CA ASP A 31 -0.17 13.56 8.35
C ASP A 31 1.07 12.76 8.77
N ALA A 32 1.07 12.30 10.03
CA ALA A 32 2.11 11.41 10.54
C ALA A 32 1.69 9.95 10.31
N VAL A 33 2.58 9.17 9.69
CA VAL A 33 2.46 7.72 9.51
C VAL A 33 3.65 7.07 10.20
N ASP A 34 3.45 6.66 11.45
CA ASP A 34 4.47 6.11 12.36
C ASP A 34 5.65 7.07 12.61
N PHE A 35 6.72 6.93 11.82
CA PHE A 35 7.93 7.77 11.86
C PHE A 35 8.15 8.57 10.57
N TRP A 36 7.14 8.57 9.70
CA TRP A 36 7.09 9.34 8.47
C TRP A 36 6.11 10.49 8.60
N ARG A 37 6.40 11.59 7.91
CA ARG A 37 5.46 12.66 7.62
C ARG A 37 5.08 12.59 6.14
N VAL A 38 3.80 12.68 5.85
CA VAL A 38 3.34 12.87 4.47
C VAL A 38 3.80 14.22 3.99
N GLU A 39 4.64 14.22 2.96
CA GLU A 39 5.17 15.45 2.37
C GLU A 39 4.41 15.82 1.09
N ALA A 40 3.97 14.82 0.31
CA ALA A 40 3.17 15.05 -0.89
C ALA A 40 2.21 13.89 -1.17
N ILE A 41 1.04 14.24 -1.71
CA ILE A 41 0.04 13.30 -2.22
C ILE A 41 -0.46 13.80 -3.58
N GLU A 42 -0.30 12.97 -4.61
CA GLU A 42 -1.05 13.05 -5.85
C GLU A 42 -1.94 11.80 -5.92
N HIS A 43 -3.25 11.98 -5.78
CA HIS A 43 -4.19 10.86 -5.67
C HIS A 43 -4.10 9.95 -6.90
N GLY A 44 -3.95 8.65 -6.67
CA GLY A 44 -3.77 7.64 -7.73
C GLY A 44 -2.39 7.61 -8.37
N ARG A 45 -1.46 8.50 -8.00
CA ARG A 45 -0.18 8.63 -8.71
C ARG A 45 1.06 8.64 -7.82
N LEU A 46 1.07 9.42 -6.73
CA LEU A 46 2.25 9.59 -5.87
C LEU A 46 1.87 9.74 -4.40
N LEU A 47 2.59 9.03 -3.55
CA LEU A 47 2.70 9.31 -2.13
C LEU A 47 4.18 9.49 -1.77
N ARG A 48 4.54 10.65 -1.24
CA ARG A 48 5.88 10.93 -0.71
C ARG A 48 5.83 11.07 0.80
N LEU A 49 6.68 10.30 1.45
CA LEU A 49 6.84 10.25 2.89
C LEU A 49 8.25 10.71 3.26
N ARG A 50 8.39 11.67 4.17
CA ARG A 50 9.66 12.13 4.72
C ARG A 50 9.89 11.51 6.09
N ALA A 51 11.06 10.93 6.34
CA ALA A 51 11.39 10.38 7.64
C ALA A 51 11.58 11.51 8.66
N GLU A 52 10.99 11.35 9.85
CA GLU A 52 11.16 12.29 10.97
C GLU A 52 12.15 11.77 12.03
N MET A 53 12.65 10.53 11.87
CA MET A 53 13.64 9.96 12.78
C MET A 53 14.98 10.69 12.69
N ARG A 54 15.69 10.75 13.82
CA ARG A 54 17.00 11.40 13.93
C ARG A 54 18.07 10.50 13.30
N VAL A 55 18.35 10.71 12.02
CA VAL A 55 19.42 10.07 11.25
C VAL A 55 20.43 11.13 10.78
N PRO A 56 21.69 10.76 10.48
CA PRO A 56 22.72 11.69 9.98
C PRO A 56 22.47 12.07 8.50
N GLY A 57 21.27 12.57 8.20
CA GLY A 57 20.80 12.81 6.85
C GLY A 57 19.30 13.08 6.83
N LEU A 58 18.75 13.12 5.63
CA LEU A 58 17.31 13.17 5.38
C LEU A 58 16.92 11.93 4.57
N ALA A 59 15.74 11.36 4.83
CA ALA A 59 15.28 10.18 4.13
C ALA A 59 13.85 10.37 3.63
N TRP A 60 13.56 9.80 2.47
CA TRP A 60 12.25 9.78 1.85
C TRP A 60 11.89 8.39 1.35
N LEU A 61 10.61 8.08 1.41
CA LEU A 61 10.00 6.94 0.76
C LEU A 61 8.96 7.46 -0.23
N GLU A 62 9.15 7.14 -1.50
CA GLU A 62 8.24 7.49 -2.58
C GLU A 62 7.56 6.23 -3.11
N LEU A 63 6.23 6.26 -3.15
CA LEU A 63 5.40 5.23 -3.75
C LEU A 63 4.69 5.86 -4.94
N ARG A 64 4.95 5.36 -6.15
CA ARG A 64 4.39 5.88 -7.39
C ARG A 64 3.69 4.79 -8.18
N VAL A 65 2.71 5.20 -8.96
CA VAL A 65 2.11 4.38 -10.01
C VAL A 65 2.41 5.06 -11.34
N GLU A 66 3.00 4.30 -12.25
CA GLU A 66 3.40 4.76 -13.57
C GLU A 66 2.75 3.86 -14.63
N PRO A 67 2.43 4.37 -15.83
CA PRO A 67 1.99 3.55 -16.96
C PRO A 67 3.10 2.56 -17.35
N ALA A 68 2.76 1.30 -17.59
CA ALA A 68 3.71 0.24 -17.90
C ALA A 68 4.33 0.40 -19.30
N ASP A 69 3.59 1.00 -20.23
CA ASP A 69 3.95 1.23 -21.63
C ASP A 69 4.21 2.71 -21.96
N GLY A 70 4.25 3.57 -20.93
CA GLY A 70 4.46 5.02 -21.10
C GLY A 70 3.25 5.77 -21.67
N THR A 71 2.08 5.13 -21.77
CA THR A 71 0.81 5.79 -22.14
C THR A 71 0.32 6.76 -21.06
N ASP A 72 -0.80 7.44 -21.26
CA ASP A 72 -1.39 8.26 -20.20
C ASP A 72 -1.91 7.38 -19.06
N LEU A 73 -1.64 7.75 -17.80
CA LEU A 73 -2.12 7.05 -16.62
C LEU A 73 -3.65 6.92 -16.62
N ALA A 74 -4.38 7.89 -17.17
CA ALA A 74 -5.84 7.84 -17.31
C ALA A 74 -6.31 6.66 -18.18
N GLN A 75 -5.56 6.32 -19.22
CA GLN A 75 -5.84 5.18 -20.11
C GLN A 75 -5.33 3.87 -19.51
N ALA A 76 -4.22 3.94 -18.77
CA ALA A 76 -3.59 2.80 -18.12
C ALA A 76 -4.48 2.10 -17.06
N TRP A 77 -5.48 2.77 -16.48
CA TRP A 77 -6.42 2.14 -15.55
C TRP A 77 -7.40 1.14 -16.20
N THR A 78 -7.48 1.11 -17.53
CA THR A 78 -8.46 0.29 -18.27
C THR A 78 -7.83 -0.98 -18.88
N THR A 79 -6.50 -1.05 -18.93
CA THR A 79 -5.71 -2.16 -19.48
C THR A 79 -4.74 -2.64 -18.39
N PRO A 80 -4.28 -3.90 -18.33
CA PRO A 80 -3.16 -4.28 -17.47
C PRO A 80 -1.91 -3.50 -17.88
N GLY A 81 -1.70 -2.34 -17.27
CA GLY A 81 -0.81 -1.31 -17.82
C GLY A 81 -0.26 -0.34 -16.80
N VAL A 82 -0.18 -0.70 -15.51
CA VAL A 82 0.48 0.13 -14.51
C VAL A 82 1.60 -0.61 -13.78
N THR A 83 2.70 0.09 -13.54
CA THR A 83 3.86 -0.32 -12.78
C THR A 83 3.87 0.41 -11.44
N PHE A 84 3.94 -0.35 -10.35
CA PHE A 84 4.16 0.21 -9.02
C PHE A 84 5.65 0.41 -8.77
N VAL A 85 6.05 1.65 -8.47
CA VAL A 85 7.42 2.04 -8.22
C VAL A 85 7.58 2.46 -6.76
N GLN A 86 8.44 1.78 -6.02
CA GLN A 86 8.81 2.16 -4.66
C GLN A 86 10.28 2.55 -4.61
N ARG A 87 10.56 3.80 -4.20
CA ARG A 87 11.91 4.36 -4.11
C ARG A 87 12.19 4.87 -2.70
N ALA A 88 13.28 4.40 -2.11
CA ALA A 88 13.84 4.95 -0.88
C ALA A 88 15.02 5.86 -1.23
N LEU A 89 14.91 7.14 -0.88
CA LEU A 89 15.94 8.16 -1.12
C LEU A 89 16.57 8.55 0.22
N PHE A 90 17.89 8.64 0.26
CA PHE A 90 18.61 9.13 1.43
C PHE A 90 19.60 10.20 1.02
N HIS A 91 19.49 11.36 1.64
CA HIS A 91 20.44 12.46 1.51
C HIS A 91 21.35 12.45 2.74
N PRO A 92 22.54 11.83 2.67
CA PRO A 92 23.48 11.83 3.80
C PRO A 92 23.97 13.25 4.11
N ARG A 93 24.26 13.52 5.39
CA ARG A 93 24.96 14.74 5.82
C ARG A 93 26.30 14.38 6.46
N GLY A 94 27.38 14.97 5.95
CA GLY A 94 28.74 14.74 6.43
C GLY A 94 29.21 13.29 6.26
N LEU A 95 30.37 12.97 6.85
CA LEU A 95 30.99 11.64 6.78
C LEU A 95 30.19 10.58 7.55
N ALA A 96 29.63 10.95 8.70
CA ALA A 96 28.77 10.07 9.48
C ALA A 96 27.52 9.62 8.68
N GLY A 97 26.95 10.53 7.90
CA GLY A 97 25.83 10.22 7.01
C GLY A 97 26.19 9.22 5.92
N GLN A 98 27.37 9.39 5.32
CA GLN A 98 27.87 8.49 4.29
C GLN A 98 28.12 7.09 4.87
N LEU A 99 28.85 6.99 5.98
CA LEU A 99 29.12 5.71 6.66
C LEU A 99 27.83 5.00 7.06
N TYR A 100 26.86 5.75 7.61
CA TYR A 100 25.53 5.22 7.91
C TYR A 100 24.87 4.65 6.65
N TRP A 101 24.83 5.43 5.55
CA TRP A 101 24.21 4.97 4.30
C TRP A 101 24.80 3.67 3.78
N TRP A 102 26.13 3.59 3.68
CA TRP A 102 26.83 2.38 3.22
C TRP A 102 26.56 1.17 4.12
N SER A 103 26.44 1.37 5.43
CA SER A 103 26.15 0.28 6.38
C SER A 103 24.73 -0.29 6.24
N VAL A 104 23.74 0.54 5.89
CA VAL A 104 22.33 0.13 5.83
C VAL A 104 21.88 -0.22 4.41
N ALA A 105 22.57 0.27 3.37
CA ALA A 105 22.30 -0.04 1.96
C ALA A 105 22.02 -1.54 1.65
N PRO A 106 22.79 -2.53 2.15
CA PRO A 106 22.51 -3.94 1.86
C PRO A 106 21.19 -4.44 2.47
N PHE A 107 20.72 -3.83 3.56
CA PHE A 107 19.47 -4.22 4.23
C PHE A 107 18.22 -3.61 3.57
N HIS A 108 18.38 -2.50 2.83
CA HIS A 108 17.26 -1.82 2.16
C HIS A 108 16.59 -2.75 1.12
N GLY A 109 17.36 -3.47 0.31
CA GLY A 109 16.80 -4.36 -0.71
C GLY A 109 15.87 -5.45 -0.16
N ILE A 110 16.20 -6.00 1.02
CA ILE A 110 15.40 -7.06 1.68
C ILE A 110 14.11 -6.47 2.27
N VAL A 111 14.23 -5.33 2.95
CA VAL A 111 13.14 -4.63 3.62
C VAL A 111 12.10 -4.11 2.61
N PHE A 112 12.54 -3.43 1.55
CA PHE A 112 11.62 -2.86 0.55
C PHE A 112 11.00 -3.93 -0.35
N GLY A 113 11.73 -5.01 -0.67
CA GLY A 113 11.16 -6.11 -1.47
C GLY A 113 9.95 -6.78 -0.80
N GLY A 114 9.95 -6.92 0.53
CA GLY A 114 8.79 -7.42 1.27
C GLY A 114 7.58 -6.49 1.20
N MET A 115 7.81 -5.19 1.33
CA MET A 115 6.76 -4.18 1.27
C MET A 115 6.08 -4.13 -0.11
N GLN A 116 6.86 -4.16 -1.20
CA GLN A 116 6.31 -4.19 -2.57
C GLN A 116 5.36 -5.37 -2.78
N ARG A 117 5.76 -6.58 -2.37
CA ARG A 117 4.93 -7.79 -2.50
C ARG A 117 3.63 -7.70 -1.69
N ASN A 118 3.71 -7.17 -0.47
CA ASN A 118 2.53 -7.00 0.37
C ASN A 118 1.54 -5.98 -0.19
N ILE A 119 2.04 -4.88 -0.78
CA ILE A 119 1.22 -3.87 -1.45
C ILE A 119 0.54 -4.48 -2.68
N ALA A 120 1.28 -5.19 -3.53
CA ALA A 120 0.72 -5.86 -4.70
C ALA A 120 -0.39 -6.85 -4.30
N ALA A 121 -0.11 -7.73 -3.33
CA ALA A 121 -1.10 -8.69 -2.85
C ALA A 121 -2.32 -8.02 -2.21
N ALA A 122 -2.15 -6.87 -1.53
CA ALA A 122 -3.26 -6.10 -0.99
C ALA A 122 -4.12 -5.45 -2.09
N ALA A 123 -3.48 -4.91 -3.15
CA ALA A 123 -4.16 -4.34 -4.30
C ALA A 123 -5.03 -5.40 -5.01
N GLU A 124 -4.48 -6.58 -5.30
CA GLU A 124 -5.25 -7.67 -5.91
C GLU A 124 -6.43 -8.14 -5.03
N ARG A 125 -6.25 -8.16 -3.70
CA ARG A 125 -7.36 -8.51 -2.78
C ARG A 125 -8.46 -7.45 -2.83
N ALA A 126 -8.10 -6.17 -2.89
CA ALA A 126 -9.05 -5.07 -3.00
C ALA A 126 -9.82 -5.11 -4.33
N GLU A 127 -9.13 -5.38 -5.44
CA GLU A 127 -9.74 -5.56 -6.76
C GLU A 127 -10.75 -6.71 -6.76
N ARG A 128 -10.36 -7.89 -6.28
CA ARG A 128 -11.26 -9.05 -6.16
C ARG A 128 -12.48 -8.75 -5.30
N ALA A 129 -12.33 -7.99 -4.22
CA ALA A 129 -13.45 -7.57 -3.38
C ALA A 129 -14.38 -6.60 -4.12
N MET A 130 -13.84 -5.63 -4.86
CA MET A 130 -14.64 -4.72 -5.68
C MET A 130 -15.41 -5.45 -6.78
N ILE A 131 -14.79 -6.42 -7.45
CA ILE A 131 -15.45 -7.22 -8.49
C ILE A 131 -16.59 -8.03 -7.88
N ARG A 132 -16.36 -8.73 -6.77
CA ARG A 132 -17.41 -9.51 -6.08
C ARG A 132 -18.60 -8.65 -5.66
N GLY A 133 -18.34 -7.48 -5.07
CA GLY A 133 -19.41 -6.55 -4.68
C GLY A 133 -20.19 -5.97 -5.88
N ARG A 134 -19.61 -6.02 -7.08
CA ARG A 134 -20.27 -5.63 -8.34
C ARG A 134 -21.11 -6.76 -8.96
N VAL A 135 -20.89 -8.01 -8.54
CA VAL A 135 -21.41 -9.22 -9.20
C VAL A 135 -22.52 -9.90 -8.39
N GLU A 136 -22.71 -9.62 -7.11
CA GLU A 136 -23.71 -10.32 -6.27
C GLU A 136 -25.16 -9.91 -6.61
N PRO A 137 -26.00 -10.79 -7.19
CA PRO A 137 -27.43 -10.55 -7.35
C PRO A 137 -28.16 -10.84 -6.03
N PRO A 138 -29.33 -10.22 -5.75
CA PRO A 138 -30.07 -10.50 -4.53
C PRO A 138 -30.44 -11.99 -4.42
N PRO A 139 -30.48 -12.56 -3.19
CA PRO A 139 -30.93 -13.93 -3.00
C PRO A 139 -32.37 -14.07 -3.53
N ALA A 140 -32.62 -15.16 -4.27
CA ALA A 140 -33.93 -15.41 -4.85
C ALA A 140 -35.01 -15.45 -3.75
N PRO A 141 -36.19 -14.84 -3.98
CA PRO A 141 -37.29 -14.92 -3.03
C PRO A 141 -37.68 -16.39 -2.83
N PRO A 142 -38.14 -16.78 -1.62
CA PRO A 142 -38.58 -18.15 -1.38
C PRO A 142 -39.69 -18.50 -2.37
N SER A 143 -39.52 -19.62 -3.06
CA SER A 143 -40.50 -20.13 -4.03
C SER A 143 -41.83 -20.36 -3.33
N THR A 144 -42.85 -19.59 -3.71
CA THR A 144 -44.24 -19.82 -3.30
C THR A 144 -44.68 -21.20 -3.78
N PRO A 145 -45.21 -22.09 -2.92
CA PRO A 145 -45.73 -23.37 -3.39
C PRO A 145 -46.91 -23.14 -4.33
N GLU A 146 -46.85 -23.79 -5.49
CA GLU A 146 -47.83 -23.74 -6.57
C GLU A 146 -49.20 -24.28 -6.08
N PRO A 147 -50.34 -23.63 -6.42
CA PRO A 147 -51.64 -24.12 -6.00
C PRO A 147 -51.97 -25.45 -6.69
N SER A 148 -52.29 -26.47 -5.90
CA SER A 148 -52.72 -27.79 -6.39
C SER A 148 -53.93 -27.68 -7.32
N ALA A 149 -53.84 -28.38 -8.45
CA ALA A 149 -54.87 -28.44 -9.48
C ALA A 149 -56.21 -28.98 -8.93
N PRO A 150 -57.36 -28.56 -9.48
CA PRO A 150 -58.66 -29.05 -9.02
C PRO A 150 -58.90 -30.50 -9.47
N GLU A 151 -59.37 -31.34 -8.55
CA GLU A 151 -59.81 -32.71 -8.84
C GLU A 151 -61.04 -32.71 -9.77
N PRO A 152 -61.10 -33.63 -10.75
CA PRO A 152 -62.26 -33.76 -11.63
C PRO A 152 -63.42 -34.49 -10.91
N SER A 153 -64.64 -34.01 -11.12
CA SER A 153 -65.91 -34.70 -10.80
C SER A 153 -66.70 -34.94 -12.08
#